data_AF-A0A3G4V582-F1
#
_entry.id   AF-A0A3G4V582-F1
#
_cell.length_a   1.000
_cell.length_b   1.000
_cell.length_c   1.000
_cell.angle_alpha   90.00
_cell.angle_beta   90.00
_cell.angle_gamma   90.00
#
_symmetry.space_group_name_H-M   'P 1'
#
loop_
_entity.id
_entity.type
_entity.pdbx_description
1 polymer ?
#
loop_
_entity_poly.entity_id
_entity_poly.type
_entity_poly.pdbx_seq_one_letter_code
_entity_poly.pdbx_strand_id
1 'polypeptide(L)'
;MENKIAMTVFNQNFGTMDQDDGSKMEWANCQTLTDFQVNGNKCGCQIGKVAVVTDNHFAVSKQLKAELEAAQAPIEIIGSVGMGVVQGKSTFVLKSFEIAKANKHG
;
A
#
# COMPACT_ATOMS: atom_id res chain seq x y z
N MET A 1 16.60 -8.11 2.28
CA MET A 1 15.71 -8.78 3.26
C MET A 1 14.37 -8.09 3.14
N GLU A 2 13.37 -8.79 2.60
CA GLU A 2 12.02 -8.24 2.47
C GLU A 2 11.24 -8.55 3.75
N ASN A 3 10.58 -7.54 4.32
CA ASN A 3 9.76 -7.72 5.51
C ASN A 3 8.32 -7.99 5.07
N LYS A 4 7.69 -9.01 5.65
CA LYS A 4 6.26 -9.26 5.43
C LYS A 4 5.45 -8.52 6.49
N ILE A 5 4.45 -7.76 6.05
CA ILE A 5 3.59 -6.96 6.94
C ILE A 5 2.13 -7.22 6.54
N ALA A 6 1.30 -7.60 7.52
CA ALA A 6 -0.15 -7.64 7.34
C ALA A 6 -0.70 -6.21 7.34
N MET A 7 -1.56 -5.88 6.38
CA MET A 7 -2.19 -4.56 6.30
C MET A 7 -3.56 -4.65 5.64
N THR A 8 -4.49 -3.83 6.13
CA THR A 8 -5.79 -3.61 5.50
C THR A 8 -5.66 -2.45 4.54
N VAL A 9 -5.81 -2.70 3.24
CA VAL A 9 -5.78 -1.69 2.18
C VAL A 9 -7.20 -1.29 1.82
N PHE A 10 -7.51 0.00 1.85
CA PHE A 10 -8.84 0.50 1.50
C PHE A 10 -8.84 1.50 0.33
N ASN A 11 -7.66 1.87 -0.18
CA ASN A 11 -7.54 2.73 -1.35
C ASN A 11 -6.20 2.50 -2.06
N GLN A 12 -6.17 2.68 -3.37
CA GLN A 12 -4.99 2.58 -4.23
C GLN A 12 -4.99 3.72 -5.26
N ASN A 13 -3.87 4.44 -5.35
CA ASN A 13 -3.69 5.52 -6.31
C ASN A 13 -2.34 5.36 -7.03
N PHE A 14 -2.33 5.57 -8.34
CA PHE A 14 -1.10 5.55 -9.14
C PHE A 14 -1.26 6.41 -10.39
N GLY A 15 -0.15 6.92 -10.90
CA GLY A 15 -0.15 7.73 -12.11
C GLY A 15 1.21 8.32 -12.44
N THR A 16 1.20 9.20 -13.43
CA THR A 16 2.36 9.99 -13.86
C THR A 16 2.06 11.46 -13.61
N MET A 17 3.05 12.22 -13.13
CA MET A 17 2.95 13.68 -13.00
C MET A 17 4.15 14.35 -13.65
N ASP A 18 3.93 15.52 -14.26
CA ASP A 18 5.00 16.34 -14.78
C ASP A 18 5.76 17.02 -13.61
N GLN A 19 7.07 17.10 -13.73
CA GLN A 19 7.96 17.79 -12.80
C GLN A 19 8.38 19.16 -13.33
N ASP A 20 8.88 20.02 -12.45
CA ASP A 20 9.32 21.38 -12.78
C ASP A 20 10.46 21.41 -13.82
N ASP A 21 11.24 20.33 -13.93
CA ASP A 21 12.32 20.16 -14.91
C ASP A 21 11.84 19.60 -16.26
N GLY A 22 10.52 19.44 -16.44
CA GLY A 22 9.90 18.87 -17.64
C GLY A 22 9.99 17.34 -17.73
N SER A 23 10.59 16.66 -16.75
CA SER A 23 10.58 15.20 -16.66
C SER A 23 9.24 14.69 -16.12
N LYS A 24 8.95 13.40 -16.32
CA LYS A 24 7.77 12.74 -15.75
C LYS A 24 8.17 11.88 -14.57
N MET A 25 7.47 12.05 -13.45
CA MET A 25 7.57 11.18 -12.29
C MET A 25 6.41 10.18 -12.29
N GLU A 26 6.74 8.89 -12.20
CA GLU A 26 5.77 7.87 -11.84
C GLU A 26 5.58 7.84 -10.32
N TRP A 27 4.34 7.71 -9.87
CA TRP A 27 4.03 7.58 -8.45
C TRP A 27 2.95 6.53 -8.22
N ALA A 28 3.05 5.83 -7.09
CA ALA A 28 2.01 4.93 -6.63
C ALA A 28 2.00 4.84 -5.10
N ASN A 29 0.81 4.74 -4.52
CA ASN A 29 0.63 4.51 -3.10
C ASN A 29 -0.72 3.84 -2.80
N CYS A 30 -0.76 3.11 -1.69
CA CYS A 30 -1.99 2.65 -1.08
C CYS A 30 -2.23 3.34 0.27
N GLN A 31 -3.49 3.42 0.68
CA GLN A 31 -3.87 3.81 2.02
C GLN A 31 -4.20 2.56 2.84
N THR A 32 -3.67 2.51 4.04
CA THR A 32 -3.83 1.37 4.95
C THR A 32 -4.53 1.77 6.23
N LEU A 33 -5.20 0.83 6.88
CA LEU A 33 -5.82 0.98 8.18
C LEU A 33 -5.23 -0.06 9.13
N THR A 34 -4.79 0.37 10.32
CA THR A 34 -4.44 -0.59 11.38
C THR A 34 -5.69 -1.11 12.06
N ASP A 35 -5.56 -2.27 12.71
CA ASP A 35 -6.56 -2.72 13.67
C ASP A 35 -6.79 -1.67 14.76
N PHE A 36 -7.94 -1.78 15.41
CA PHE A 36 -8.23 -1.00 16.61
C PHE A 36 -7.27 -1.43 17.72
N GLN A 37 -6.50 -0.48 18.25
CA GLN A 37 -5.53 -0.75 19.30
C GLN A 37 -5.82 0.10 20.53
N VAL A 38 -5.68 -0.51 21.70
CA VAL A 38 -5.61 0.19 22.99
C VAL A 38 -4.27 -0.16 23.62
N ASN A 39 -3.35 0.80 23.64
CA ASN A 39 -2.01 0.60 24.20
C ASN A 39 -1.48 1.89 24.83
N GLY A 40 -1.48 1.94 26.17
CA GLY A 40 -1.10 3.14 26.92
C GLY A 40 -1.98 4.32 26.54
N ASN A 41 -1.37 5.35 25.95
CA ASN A 41 -2.06 6.57 25.50
C ASN A 41 -2.59 6.48 24.05
N LYS A 42 -2.63 5.28 23.45
CA LYS A 42 -3.18 5.04 22.11
C LYS A 42 -4.53 4.35 22.23
N CYS A 43 -5.54 4.87 21.55
CA CYS A 43 -6.88 4.29 21.45
C CYS A 43 -7.46 4.61 20.07
N GLY A 44 -7.70 3.60 19.25
CA GLY A 44 -8.27 3.76 17.91
C GLY A 44 -7.53 3.01 16.81
N CYS A 45 -7.90 3.31 15.56
CA CYS A 45 -7.21 2.85 14.37
C CYS A 45 -6.33 3.99 13.82
N GLN A 46 -5.26 3.64 13.12
CA GLN A 46 -4.39 4.58 12.45
C GLN A 46 -4.47 4.39 10.93
N ILE A 47 -4.61 5.50 10.20
CA ILE A 47 -4.49 5.52 8.75
C ILE A 47 -3.02 5.69 8.36
N GLY A 48 -2.56 4.82 7.48
CA GLY A 48 -1.23 4.87 6.86
C GLY A 48 -1.30 5.20 5.37
N LYS A 49 -0.18 5.69 4.84
CA LYS A 49 0.08 5.79 3.40
C LYS A 49 1.38 5.05 3.11
N VAL A 50 1.33 4.07 2.23
CA VAL A 50 2.49 3.25 1.86
C VAL A 50 2.80 3.49 0.39
N ALA A 51 4.07 3.78 0.08
CA ALA A 51 4.50 3.88 -1.31
C ALA A 51 4.42 2.49 -1.97
N VAL A 52 4.02 2.42 -3.22
CA VAL A 52 3.97 1.18 -4.00
C VAL A 52 5.00 1.30 -5.12
N VAL A 53 5.69 0.22 -5.42
CA VAL A 53 6.66 0.19 -6.52
C VAL A 53 5.97 0.48 -7.86
N THR A 54 6.61 1.27 -8.70
CA THR A 54 6.09 1.66 -10.02
C THR A 54 6.62 0.78 -11.16
N ASP A 55 7.61 -0.07 -10.87
CA ASP A 55 8.20 -1.05 -11.79
C ASP A 55 7.14 -1.85 -12.57
N ASN A 56 7.51 -2.28 -13.78
CA ASN A 56 6.64 -3.02 -14.69
C ASN A 56 5.31 -2.28 -14.98
N HIS A 57 5.37 -0.97 -15.20
CA HIS A 57 4.22 -0.13 -15.50
C HIS A 57 3.09 -0.25 -14.46
N PHE A 58 3.43 -0.08 -13.18
CA PHE A 58 2.49 -0.12 -12.05
C PHE A 58 1.83 -1.49 -11.83
N ALA A 59 2.54 -2.61 -12.09
CA ALA A 59 1.95 -3.96 -12.00
C ALA A 59 1.28 -4.24 -10.65
N VAL A 60 1.95 -3.92 -9.54
CA VAL A 60 1.43 -4.14 -8.17
C VAL A 60 0.19 -3.26 -7.91
N SER A 61 0.24 -1.99 -8.32
CA SER A 61 -0.88 -1.07 -8.17
C SER A 61 -2.11 -1.50 -8.98
N LYS A 62 -1.91 -2.01 -10.19
CA LYS A 62 -2.98 -2.56 -11.03
C LYS A 62 -3.61 -3.79 -10.40
N GLN A 63 -2.80 -4.66 -9.80
CA GLN A 63 -3.29 -5.82 -9.07
C GLN A 63 -4.09 -5.39 -7.82
N LEU A 64 -3.58 -4.46 -7.00
CA LEU A 64 -4.32 -3.91 -5.86
C LEU A 64 -5.66 -3.31 -6.28
N LYS A 65 -5.67 -2.54 -7.38
CA LYS A 65 -6.90 -1.97 -7.94
C LYS A 65 -7.91 -3.07 -8.29
N ALA A 66 -7.48 -4.11 -9.00
CA ALA A 66 -8.36 -5.21 -9.42
C ALA A 66 -8.98 -5.94 -8.21
N GLU A 67 -8.19 -6.18 -7.15
CA GLU A 67 -8.67 -6.83 -5.93
C GLU A 67 -9.66 -5.95 -5.15
N LEU A 68 -9.40 -4.65 -5.04
CA LEU A 68 -10.32 -3.68 -4.43
C LEU A 68 -11.64 -3.56 -5.23
N GLU A 69 -11.54 -3.51 -6.57
CA GLU A 69 -12.72 -3.47 -7.45
C GLU A 69 -13.56 -4.75 -7.33
N ALA A 70 -12.91 -5.92 -7.22
CA ALA A 70 -13.60 -7.19 -7.04
C ALA A 70 -14.25 -7.32 -5.66
N ALA A 71 -13.60 -6.86 -4.60
CA ALA A 71 -14.11 -6.93 -3.23
C ALA A 71 -15.19 -5.88 -2.94
N GLN A 72 -15.17 -4.73 -3.61
CA GLN A 72 -15.97 -3.54 -3.28
C GLN A 72 -15.89 -3.14 -1.80
N ALA A 73 -14.75 -3.42 -1.17
CA ALA A 73 -14.49 -3.25 0.25
C ALA A 73 -12.97 -3.19 0.49
N PRO A 74 -12.52 -2.77 1.69
CA PRO A 74 -11.13 -2.95 2.08
C PRO A 74 -10.69 -4.42 1.97
N ILE A 75 -9.44 -4.64 1.58
CA ILE A 75 -8.84 -5.96 1.45
C ILE A 75 -7.72 -6.13 2.48
N GLU A 76 -7.61 -7.32 3.06
CA GLU A 76 -6.47 -7.68 3.90
C GLU A 76 -5.39 -8.31 3.03
N ILE A 77 -4.16 -7.83 3.16
CA ILE A 77 -3.02 -8.35 2.41
C ILE A 77 -1.86 -8.67 3.34
N ILE A 78 -1.03 -9.61 2.90
CA ILE A 78 0.34 -9.79 3.41
C ILE A 78 1.26 -9.14 2.38
N GLY A 79 1.71 -7.92 2.67
CA GLY A 79 2.59 -7.15 1.80
C GLY A 79 4.06 -7.50 2.03
N SER A 80 4.81 -7.70 0.96
CA SER A 80 6.28 -7.71 0.99
C SER A 80 6.80 -6.29 0.82
N VAL A 81 7.44 -5.74 1.85
CA VAL A 81 7.98 -4.38 1.84
C VAL A 81 9.50 -4.36 1.83
N GLY A 82 10.04 -3.41 1.06
CA GLY A 82 11.45 -3.06 1.05
C GLY A 82 11.66 -1.59 1.40
N MET A 83 12.89 -1.21 1.71
CA MET A 83 13.27 0.20 1.82
C MET A 83 13.51 0.78 0.42
N GLY A 84 12.96 1.97 0.18
CA GLY A 84 13.25 2.77 -1.00
C GLY A 84 13.46 4.24 -0.62
N VAL A 85 13.83 5.06 -1.60
CA VAL A 85 13.91 6.51 -1.44
C VAL A 85 12.81 7.13 -2.29
N VAL A 86 11.90 7.87 -1.64
CA VAL A 86 10.85 8.65 -2.31
C VAL A 86 11.07 10.11 -1.90
N GLN A 87 11.29 10.98 -2.89
CA GLN A 87 11.56 12.42 -2.65
C GLN A 87 12.68 12.67 -1.62
N GLY A 88 13.77 11.91 -1.71
CA GLY A 88 14.92 12.04 -0.81
C GLY A 88 14.72 11.50 0.61
N LYS A 89 13.56 10.89 0.92
CA LYS A 89 13.27 10.26 2.21
C LYS A 89 13.26 8.74 2.10
N SER A 90 13.94 8.08 3.02
CA SER A 90 13.82 6.64 3.22
C SER A 90 12.37 6.29 3.58
N THR A 91 11.75 5.41 2.80
CA THR A 91 10.33 5.07 2.90
C THR A 91 10.13 3.58 2.66
N PHE A 92 9.17 2.99 3.38
CA PHE A 92 8.71 1.64 3.08
C PHE A 92 7.96 1.63 1.76
N VAL A 93 8.40 0.75 0.85
CA VAL A 93 7.80 0.55 -0.47
C VAL A 93 7.25 -0.86 -0.54
N LEU A 94 5.96 -1.00 -0.84
CA LEU A 94 5.31 -2.25 -1.15
C LEU A 94 5.80 -2.76 -2.51
N LYS A 95 6.41 -3.95 -2.51
CA LYS A 95 7.02 -4.59 -3.68
C LYS A 95 6.16 -5.69 -4.27
N SER A 96 5.41 -6.40 -3.44
CA SER A 96 4.45 -7.43 -3.83
C SER A 96 3.47 -7.67 -2.69
N PHE A 97 2.38 -8.40 -2.95
CA PHE A 97 1.45 -8.80 -1.91
C PHE A 97 0.75 -10.11 -2.25
N GLU A 98 0.19 -10.73 -1.22
CA GLU A 98 -0.76 -11.84 -1.32
C GLU A 98 -2.03 -11.41 -0.58
N ILE A 99 -3.21 -11.76 -1.10
CA ILE A 99 -4.46 -11.59 -0.35
C ILE A 99 -4.39 -12.48 0.89
N ALA A 100 -4.54 -11.89 2.07
CA ALA A 100 -4.75 -12.66 3.27
C ALA A 100 -6.10 -13.37 3.09
N LYS A 101 -6.08 -14.70 2.99
CA LYS A 101 -7.32 -15.47 2.83
C LYS A 101 -8.28 -15.04 3.93
N ALA A 102 -9.46 -14.53 3.52
CA ALA A 102 -10.48 -14.08 4.45
C ALA A 102 -10.69 -15.15 5.54
N ASN A 103 -10.46 -14.78 6.80
CA ASN A 103 -11.11 -15.48 7.88
C ASN A 103 -12.61 -15.27 7.64
N LYS A 104 -13.27 -16.33 7.15
CA LYS A 104 -14.73 -16.38 7.04
C LYS A 104 -15.30 -16.25 8.46
N HIS A 105 -15.45 -15.03 8.94
CA HIS A 105 -16.35 -14.74 10.04
C HIS A 105 -17.75 -14.64 9.44
N GLY A 106 -18.34 -15.82 9.25
CA GLY A 106 -19.79 -15.99 9.30
C GLY A 106 -20.27 -16.10 10.73
#